data_AF-A0A120MHX8-F1
#
_entry.id   AF-A0A120MHX8-F1
#
_cell.length_a   1.000
_cell.length_b   1.000
_cell.length_c   1.000
_cell.angle_alpha   90.00
_cell.angle_beta   90.00
_cell.angle_gamma   90.00
#
_symmetry.space_group_name_H-M   'P 1'
#
loop_
_entity.id
_entity.type
_entity.pdbx_description
1 polymer ?
#
loop_
_entity_poly.entity_id
_entity_poly.type
_entity_poly.pdbx_seq_one_letter_code
_entity_poly.pdbx_strand_id
1 'polypeptide(L)'
;MSFTPIIEYSVIGITCLAMLMAARSDLRTRVVSDTYWMIIMLTGAAGGVAVRILDGSLLWEVLAVAFAQLLFMYSVLCETKIPPLFIEGASILLALTLLSYGSGDPGTEAGAASVLFCMFYHLLYVLGIVRGGADAKCLMSLSIAIPSLPEFLMNPNGNVPDILTKVFSPSVSVLFLSSVLSVAGVMVYCLIRNRGMPFPGATHGYMMPVADVGGSFVWPSEDIRDGVRTRCQIPDDESVPDICRRFEEAGEEEIYVTPMVPFILPMAISLILVLLIGDPLLSVLC
;
A
#
# COMPACT_ATOMS: atom_id res chain seq x y z
N MET A 1 -22.89 11.78 25.94
CA MET A 1 -21.49 11.81 25.48
C MET A 1 -21.48 11.08 24.14
N SER A 2 -21.09 11.73 23.04
CA SER A 2 -21.05 11.05 21.75
C SER A 2 -19.92 10.02 21.78
N PHE A 3 -20.25 8.75 21.54
CA PHE A 3 -19.28 7.64 21.50
C PHE A 3 -18.60 7.52 20.13
N THR A 4 -19.06 8.29 19.14
CA THR A 4 -18.58 8.27 17.76
C THR A 4 -17.08 8.55 17.62
N PRO A 5 -16.52 9.61 18.24
CA PRO A 5 -15.08 9.85 18.17
C PRO A 5 -14.26 8.69 18.77
N ILE A 6 -14.79 8.01 19.79
CA ILE A 6 -14.09 6.89 20.43
C ILE A 6 -13.94 5.74 19.45
N ILE A 7 -14.98 5.42 18.67
CA ILE A 7 -14.89 4.36 17.65
C ILE A 7 -13.94 4.75 16.53
N GLU A 8 -14.06 5.96 15.98
CA GLU A 8 -13.19 6.44 14.90
C GLU A 8 -11.71 6.40 15.30
N TYR A 9 -11.37 6.95 16.48
CA TYR A 9 -10.01 6.90 17.00
C TYR A 9 -9.55 5.47 17.33
N SER A 10 -10.46 4.58 17.71
CA SER A 10 -10.12 3.16 17.91
C SER A 10 -9.78 2.48 16.59
N VAL A 11 -10.56 2.70 15.53
CA VAL A 11 -10.28 2.16 14.18
C VAL A 11 -8.93 2.68 13.67
N ILE A 12 -8.69 3.99 13.78
CA ILE A 12 -7.41 4.60 13.39
C ILE A 12 -6.26 4.02 14.23
N GLY A 13 -6.42 3.93 15.55
CA GLY A 13 -5.41 3.38 16.45
C GLY A 13 -5.06 1.93 16.14
N ILE A 14 -6.07 1.09 15.89
CA ILE A 14 -5.87 -0.31 15.49
C ILE A 14 -5.18 -0.39 14.13
N THR A 15 -5.58 0.45 13.17
CA THR A 15 -4.97 0.50 11.84
C THR A 15 -3.49 0.87 11.92
N CYS A 16 -3.15 1.92 12.67
CA CYS A 16 -1.76 2.33 12.90
C CYS A 16 -0.95 1.22 13.58
N LEU A 17 -1.51 0.56 14.61
CA LEU A 17 -0.83 -0.53 15.30
C LEU A 17 -0.58 -1.73 14.37
N ALA A 18 -1.58 -2.14 13.59
CA ALA A 18 -1.46 -3.21 12.61
C ALA A 18 -0.40 -2.87 11.54
N MET A 19 -0.40 -1.64 11.04
CA MET A 19 0.61 -1.14 10.09
C MET A 19 2.03 -1.16 10.66
N LEU A 20 2.23 -0.74 11.91
CA LEU A 20 3.54 -0.78 12.57
C LEU A 20 4.03 -2.22 12.80
N MET A 21 3.12 -3.14 13.14
CA MET A 21 3.45 -4.57 13.26
C MET A 21 3.78 -5.19 11.90
N ALA A 22 3.02 -4.85 10.86
CA ALA A 22 3.28 -5.27 9.49
C ALA A 22 4.63 -4.75 8.99
N ALA A 23 4.95 -3.47 9.23
CA ALA A 23 6.25 -2.88 8.90
C ALA A 23 7.41 -3.56 9.62
N ARG A 24 7.23 -3.92 10.89
CA ARG A 24 8.24 -4.70 11.65
C ARG A 24 8.44 -6.10 11.07
N SER A 25 7.37 -6.75 10.61
CA SER A 25 7.44 -8.04 9.92
C SER A 25 8.23 -7.91 8.62
N ASP A 26 7.85 -6.94 7.79
CA ASP A 26 8.50 -6.65 6.51
C ASP A 26 10.00 -6.38 6.67
N LEU A 27 10.39 -5.55 7.64
CA LEU A 27 11.81 -5.27 7.94
C LEU A 27 12.63 -6.50 8.31
N ARG A 28 12.01 -7.51 8.94
CA ARG A 28 12.71 -8.70 9.43
C ARG A 28 12.76 -9.82 8.43
N THR A 29 11.66 -10.04 7.70
CA THR A 29 11.48 -11.25 6.89
C THR A 29 11.07 -10.96 5.46
N ARG A 30 10.79 -9.71 5.08
CA ARG A 30 10.23 -9.31 3.76
C ARG A 30 8.92 -9.98 3.41
N VAL A 31 8.27 -10.55 4.41
CA VAL A 31 7.00 -11.26 4.29
C VAL A 31 6.07 -10.73 5.35
N VAL A 32 4.84 -10.42 4.94
CA VAL A 32 3.81 -9.88 5.80
C VAL A 32 2.59 -10.79 5.74
N SER A 33 2.09 -11.17 6.92
CA SER A 33 0.91 -12.03 7.05
C SER A 33 -0.36 -11.29 6.64
N ASP A 34 -1.26 -12.00 5.95
CA ASP A 34 -2.58 -11.50 5.60
C ASP A 34 -3.47 -11.15 6.80
N THR A 35 -3.10 -11.63 7.99
CA THR A 35 -3.79 -11.31 9.25
C THR A 35 -3.87 -9.81 9.52
N TYR A 36 -2.81 -9.05 9.20
CA TYR A 36 -2.83 -7.60 9.42
C TYR A 36 -3.87 -6.91 8.54
N TRP A 37 -3.97 -7.33 7.28
CA TRP A 37 -4.93 -6.79 6.30
C TRP A 37 -6.37 -7.14 6.69
N MET A 38 -6.62 -8.38 7.13
CA MET A 38 -7.93 -8.79 7.65
C MET A 38 -8.37 -7.94 8.86
N ILE A 39 -7.46 -7.71 9.82
CA ILE A 39 -7.76 -6.89 11.01
C ILE A 39 -8.16 -5.48 10.59
N ILE A 40 -7.37 -4.84 9.70
CA ILE A 40 -7.63 -3.47 9.25
C ILE A 40 -8.96 -3.39 8.50
N MET A 41 -9.21 -4.26 7.53
CA MET A 41 -10.46 -4.25 6.75
C MET A 41 -11.70 -4.52 7.61
N LEU A 42 -11.65 -5.52 8.49
CA LEU A 42 -12.77 -5.86 9.38
C LEU A 42 -13.08 -4.74 10.36
N THR A 43 -12.06 -4.17 10.98
CA THR A 43 -12.24 -3.08 11.95
C THR A 43 -12.71 -1.79 11.26
N GLY A 44 -12.24 -1.51 10.05
CA GLY A 44 -12.74 -0.45 9.20
C GLY A 44 -14.23 -0.55 8.89
N ALA A 45 -14.63 -1.67 8.27
CA ALA A 45 -16.01 -1.89 7.88
C ALA A 45 -16.96 -1.94 9.09
N ALA A 46 -16.59 -2.65 10.15
CA ALA A 46 -17.39 -2.74 11.37
C ALA A 46 -17.47 -1.40 12.12
N GLY A 47 -16.36 -0.65 12.16
CA GLY A 47 -16.28 0.66 12.78
C GLY A 47 -17.18 1.68 12.10
N GLY A 48 -17.17 1.72 10.76
CA GLY A 48 -18.07 2.59 9.98
C GLY A 48 -19.54 2.32 10.25
N VAL A 49 -19.95 1.04 10.32
CA VAL A 49 -21.31 0.66 10.70
C VAL A 49 -21.63 1.07 12.14
N ALA A 50 -20.71 0.81 13.08
CA ALA A 50 -20.92 1.09 14.49
C ALA A 50 -21.10 2.58 14.78
N VAL A 51 -20.33 3.45 14.12
CA VAL A 51 -20.50 4.91 14.18
C VAL A 51 -21.93 5.31 13.80
N ARG A 52 -22.45 4.79 12.69
CA ARG A 52 -23.80 5.13 12.20
C ARG A 52 -24.92 4.59 13.07
N ILE A 53 -24.73 3.44 13.70
CA ILE A 53 -25.65 2.93 14.72
C ILE A 53 -25.72 3.89 15.92
N LEU A 54 -24.57 4.35 16.41
CA LEU A 54 -24.50 5.19 17.60
C LEU A 54 -25.01 6.61 17.37
N ASP A 55 -24.83 7.14 16.15
CA ASP A 55 -25.39 8.43 15.75
C ASP A 55 -26.89 8.37 15.42
N GLY A 56 -27.50 7.17 15.44
CA GLY A 56 -28.91 6.98 15.07
C GLY A 56 -29.20 7.25 13.59
N SER A 57 -28.16 7.26 12.75
CA SER A 57 -28.20 7.56 11.31
C SER A 57 -27.92 6.32 10.46
N LEU A 58 -28.27 5.13 10.96
CA LEU A 58 -28.07 3.89 10.21
C LEU A 58 -28.99 3.86 8.99
N LEU A 59 -28.39 4.07 7.84
CA LEU A 59 -29.01 3.91 6.53
C LEU A 59 -28.76 2.48 6.01
N TRP A 60 -29.66 1.98 5.17
CA TRP A 60 -29.47 0.65 4.56
C TRP A 60 -28.24 0.65 3.64
N GLU A 61 -27.92 1.81 3.07
CA GLU A 61 -26.73 2.03 2.24
C GLU A 61 -25.44 1.74 3.01
N VAL A 62 -25.37 2.08 4.30
CA VAL A 62 -24.19 1.82 5.14
C VAL A 62 -23.94 0.31 5.26
N LEU A 63 -25.01 -0.47 5.44
CA LEU A 63 -24.92 -1.93 5.49
C LEU A 63 -24.54 -2.51 4.12
N ALA A 64 -25.06 -1.92 3.04
CA ALA A 64 -24.72 -2.32 1.68
C ALA A 64 -23.24 -2.03 1.34
N VAL A 65 -22.71 -0.87 1.75
CA VAL A 65 -21.28 -0.54 1.65
C VAL A 65 -20.45 -1.55 2.42
N ALA A 66 -20.76 -1.79 3.71
CA ALA A 66 -20.01 -2.72 4.52
C ALA A 66 -20.03 -4.14 3.92
N PHE A 67 -21.16 -4.56 3.37
CA PHE A 67 -21.27 -5.82 2.65
C PHE A 67 -20.40 -5.85 1.37
N ALA A 68 -20.39 -4.78 0.56
CA ALA A 68 -19.51 -4.66 -0.59
C ALA A 68 -18.03 -4.75 -0.21
N GLN A 69 -17.62 -4.07 0.86
CA GLN A 69 -16.25 -4.10 1.38
C GLN A 69 -15.86 -5.51 1.86
N LEU A 70 -16.75 -6.21 2.57
CA LEU A 70 -16.51 -7.57 3.05
C LEU A 70 -16.46 -8.59 1.92
N LEU A 71 -17.29 -8.45 0.88
CA LEU A 71 -17.21 -9.28 -0.32
C LEU A 71 -15.87 -9.08 -1.04
N PHE A 72 -15.43 -7.83 -1.18
CA PHE A 72 -14.13 -7.52 -1.79
C PHE A 72 -12.98 -8.11 -0.97
N MET A 73 -13.00 -7.91 0.35
CA MET A 73 -12.05 -8.51 1.29
C MET A 73 -11.99 -10.04 1.14
N TYR A 74 -13.15 -10.70 1.08
CA TYR A 74 -13.24 -12.14 0.92
C TYR A 74 -12.64 -12.61 -0.41
N SER A 75 -12.85 -11.87 -1.50
CA SER A 75 -12.24 -12.18 -2.81
C SER A 75 -10.72 -12.12 -2.77
N VAL A 76 -10.16 -11.13 -2.08
CA VAL A 76 -8.71 -10.84 -2.09
C VAL A 76 -7.93 -11.65 -1.06
N LEU A 77 -8.50 -11.89 0.13
CA LEU A 77 -7.79 -12.48 1.26
C LEU A 77 -8.12 -13.94 1.51
N CYS A 78 -9.21 -14.47 0.95
CA CYS A 78 -9.60 -15.86 1.14
C CYS A 78 -9.47 -16.66 -0.14
N GLU A 79 -9.08 -17.93 -0.01
CA GLU A 79 -9.13 -18.87 -1.13
C GLU A 79 -10.60 -19.15 -1.46
N THR A 80 -11.01 -18.73 -2.65
CA THR A 80 -12.40 -18.87 -3.10
C THR A 80 -12.52 -19.91 -4.21
N LYS A 81 -13.61 -20.69 -4.17
CA LYS A 81 -13.98 -21.61 -5.26
C LYS A 81 -14.68 -20.88 -6.42
N ILE A 82 -15.26 -19.73 -6.14
CA ILE A 82 -15.92 -18.86 -7.12
C ILE A 82 -14.83 -17.99 -7.74
N PRO A 83 -14.82 -17.78 -9.06
CA PRO A 83 -13.81 -16.91 -9.66
C PRO A 83 -13.86 -15.51 -9.02
N PRO A 84 -12.72 -14.98 -8.54
CA PRO A 84 -12.64 -13.68 -7.84
C PRO A 84 -13.35 -12.54 -8.57
N LEU A 85 -13.27 -12.55 -9.92
CA LEU A 85 -13.92 -11.58 -10.79
C LEU A 85 -15.43 -11.43 -10.56
N PHE A 86 -16.15 -12.52 -10.23
CA PHE A 86 -17.58 -12.43 -9.96
C PHE A 86 -17.89 -11.74 -8.63
N ILE A 87 -17.10 -12.03 -7.59
CA ILE A 87 -17.28 -11.46 -6.25
C ILE A 87 -16.91 -9.97 -6.26
N GLU A 88 -15.77 -9.65 -6.89
CA GLU A 88 -15.33 -8.26 -7.08
C GLU A 88 -16.31 -7.49 -7.96
N GLY A 89 -16.76 -8.08 -9.07
CA GLY A 89 -17.75 -7.47 -9.96
C GLY A 89 -19.06 -7.14 -9.24
N ALA A 90 -19.56 -8.04 -8.38
CA ALA A 90 -20.73 -7.79 -7.56
C ALA A 90 -20.50 -6.65 -6.54
N SER A 91 -19.33 -6.63 -5.90
CA SER A 91 -18.94 -5.58 -4.95
C SER A 91 -18.87 -4.20 -5.62
N ILE A 92 -18.27 -4.14 -6.81
CA ILE A 92 -18.15 -2.93 -7.62
C ILE A 92 -19.53 -2.45 -8.10
N LEU A 93 -20.36 -3.37 -8.61
CA LEU A 93 -21.71 -3.01 -9.07
C LEU A 93 -22.54 -2.44 -7.92
N LEU A 94 -22.43 -3.01 -6.72
CA LEU A 94 -23.09 -2.49 -5.53
C LEU A 94 -22.58 -1.09 -5.17
N ALA A 95 -21.25 -0.88 -5.16
CA ALA A 95 -20.65 0.43 -4.90
C ALA A 95 -21.09 1.50 -5.93
N LEU A 96 -21.09 1.17 -7.22
CA LEU A 96 -21.54 2.08 -8.29
C LEU A 96 -23.03 2.44 -8.16
N THR A 97 -23.85 1.46 -7.77
CA THR A 97 -25.29 1.69 -7.53
C THR A 97 -25.49 2.67 -6.38
N LEU A 98 -24.74 2.52 -5.29
CA LEU A 98 -24.81 3.40 -4.13
C LEU A 98 -24.31 4.82 -4.45
N LEU A 99 -23.26 4.96 -5.26
CA LEU A 99 -22.78 6.27 -5.72
C LEU A 99 -23.75 6.96 -6.69
N SER A 100 -24.52 6.19 -7.47
CA SER A 100 -25.43 6.75 -8.48
C SER A 100 -26.83 7.06 -7.96
N TYR A 101 -27.32 6.25 -7.02
CA TYR A 101 -28.71 6.27 -6.55
C TYR A 101 -28.86 6.35 -5.03
N GLY A 102 -27.76 6.40 -4.27
CA GLY A 102 -27.79 6.52 -2.83
C GLY A 102 -28.27 7.89 -2.35
N SER A 103 -28.42 8.00 -1.03
CA SER A 103 -28.86 9.21 -0.34
C SER A 103 -27.94 10.43 -0.46
N GLY A 104 -26.72 10.27 -1.00
CA GLY A 104 -25.71 11.32 -1.09
C GLY A 104 -25.04 11.65 0.26
N ASP A 105 -25.17 10.75 1.25
CA ASP A 105 -24.47 10.89 2.52
C ASP A 105 -22.95 10.75 2.32
N PRO A 106 -22.13 11.74 2.74
CA PRO A 106 -20.69 11.75 2.44
C PRO A 106 -19.93 10.52 2.91
N GLY A 107 -20.27 9.95 4.07
CA GLY A 107 -19.58 8.76 4.58
C GLY A 107 -19.98 7.49 3.83
N THR A 108 -21.21 7.42 3.34
CA THR A 108 -21.67 6.36 2.45
C THR A 108 -20.98 6.45 1.08
N GLU A 109 -20.87 7.67 0.53
CA GLU A 109 -20.14 7.92 -0.72
C GLU A 109 -18.65 7.56 -0.60
N ALA A 110 -17.98 8.02 0.46
CA ALA A 110 -16.58 7.68 0.73
C ALA A 110 -16.39 6.16 0.92
N GLY A 111 -17.31 5.52 1.65
CA GLY A 111 -17.32 4.07 1.84
C GLY A 111 -17.51 3.31 0.52
N ALA A 112 -18.42 3.74 -0.35
CA ALA A 112 -18.57 3.15 -1.69
C ALA A 112 -17.35 3.43 -2.59
N ALA A 113 -16.78 4.63 -2.55
CA ALA A 113 -15.56 4.99 -3.27
C ALA A 113 -14.38 4.12 -2.83
N SER A 114 -14.30 3.72 -1.55
CA SER A 114 -13.25 2.82 -1.07
C SER A 114 -13.20 1.48 -1.81
N VAL A 115 -14.35 0.94 -2.24
CA VAL A 115 -14.42 -0.29 -3.03
C VAL A 115 -13.86 -0.07 -4.43
N LEU A 116 -14.10 1.10 -5.03
CA LEU A 116 -13.50 1.48 -6.31
C LEU A 116 -11.98 1.65 -6.20
N PHE A 117 -11.48 2.20 -5.08
CA PHE A 117 -10.03 2.25 -4.82
C PHE A 117 -9.44 0.86 -4.61
N CYS A 118 -10.16 -0.05 -3.95
CA CYS A 118 -9.72 -1.43 -3.84
C CYS A 118 -9.58 -2.10 -5.22
N MET A 119 -10.56 -1.90 -6.10
CA MET A 119 -10.48 -2.32 -7.49
C MET A 119 -9.29 -1.68 -8.21
N PHE A 120 -9.09 -0.38 -8.04
CA PHE A 120 -7.97 0.34 -8.65
C PHE A 120 -6.63 -0.27 -8.25
N TYR A 121 -6.40 -0.53 -6.95
CA TYR A 121 -5.17 -1.17 -6.49
C TYR A 121 -5.04 -2.62 -6.94
N HIS A 122 -6.15 -3.35 -7.05
CA HIS A 122 -6.13 -4.72 -7.58
C HIS A 122 -5.70 -4.70 -9.05
N LEU A 123 -6.23 -3.76 -9.84
CA LEU A 123 -5.84 -3.58 -11.23
C LEU A 123 -4.35 -3.22 -11.35
N LEU A 124 -3.84 -2.31 -10.52
CA LEU A 124 -2.41 -1.99 -10.51
C LEU A 124 -1.53 -3.22 -10.21
N TYR A 125 -2.01 -4.12 -9.33
CA TYR A 125 -1.32 -5.36 -9.01
C TYR A 125 -1.34 -6.35 -10.18
N VAL A 126 -2.52 -6.62 -10.76
CA VAL A 126 -2.66 -7.56 -11.90
C VAL A 126 -1.90 -7.07 -13.14
N LEU A 127 -1.81 -5.75 -13.35
CA LEU A 127 -1.02 -5.14 -14.42
C LEU A 127 0.49 -5.12 -14.13
N GLY A 128 0.93 -5.54 -12.94
CA GLY A 128 2.34 -5.56 -12.55
C GLY A 128 2.94 -4.18 -12.27
N ILE A 129 2.12 -3.14 -12.13
CA ILE A 129 2.56 -1.78 -11.72
C ILE A 129 2.95 -1.81 -10.24
N VAL A 130 2.11 -2.42 -9.40
CA VAL A 130 2.43 -2.74 -8.01
C VAL A 130 2.88 -4.19 -7.97
N ARG A 131 4.18 -4.42 -7.74
CA ARG A 131 4.75 -5.79 -7.74
C ARG A 131 4.47 -6.55 -6.44
N GLY A 132 4.39 -5.83 -5.31
CA GLY A 132 4.17 -6.44 -4.00
C GLY A 132 2.70 -6.74 -3.74
N GLY A 133 2.35 -8.02 -3.56
CA GLY A 133 1.00 -8.39 -3.13
C GLY A 133 0.63 -7.83 -1.75
N ALA A 134 1.61 -7.74 -0.84
CA ALA A 134 1.44 -7.09 0.46
C ALA A 134 1.14 -5.59 0.32
N ASP A 135 1.77 -4.91 -0.64
CA ASP A 135 1.56 -3.48 -0.88
C ASP A 135 0.14 -3.20 -1.39
N ALA A 136 -0.33 -4.00 -2.35
CA ALA A 136 -1.68 -3.89 -2.88
C ALA A 136 -2.73 -4.14 -1.78
N LYS A 137 -2.58 -5.21 -0.99
CA LYS A 137 -3.48 -5.52 0.13
C LYS A 137 -3.45 -4.44 1.21
N CYS A 138 -2.29 -3.86 1.49
CA CYS A 138 -2.15 -2.74 2.40
C CYS A 138 -3.00 -1.54 1.95
N LEU A 139 -2.85 -1.11 0.69
CA LEU A 139 -3.57 0.04 0.16
C LEU A 139 -5.08 -0.17 0.13
N MET A 140 -5.55 -1.35 -0.27
CA MET A 140 -6.97 -1.74 -0.19
C MET A 140 -7.49 -1.67 1.25
N SER A 141 -6.70 -2.19 2.20
CA SER A 141 -7.06 -2.18 3.62
C SER A 141 -7.21 -0.75 4.15
N LEU A 142 -6.30 0.14 3.77
CA LEU A 142 -6.35 1.55 4.15
C LEU A 142 -7.57 2.26 3.54
N SER A 143 -7.93 1.99 2.29
CA SER A 143 -9.14 2.56 1.67
C SER A 143 -10.40 2.19 2.44
N ILE A 144 -10.50 0.94 2.92
CA ILE A 144 -11.67 0.49 3.69
C ILE A 144 -11.67 1.07 5.11
N ALA A 145 -10.52 1.07 5.79
CA ALA A 145 -10.43 1.51 7.17
C ALA A 145 -10.53 3.03 7.34
N ILE A 146 -10.01 3.78 6.39
CA ILE A 146 -9.96 5.25 6.41
C ILE A 146 -10.38 5.75 5.02
N PRO A 147 -11.68 5.66 4.67
CA PRO A 147 -12.16 6.00 3.34
C PRO A 147 -12.08 7.50 3.05
N SER A 148 -12.15 8.34 4.09
CA SER A 148 -12.07 9.80 4.02
C SER A 148 -11.38 10.36 5.26
N LEU A 149 -10.86 11.57 5.15
CA LEU A 149 -10.36 12.36 6.28
C LEU A 149 -11.34 13.50 6.61
N PRO A 150 -11.24 14.08 7.83
CA PRO A 150 -11.91 15.34 8.14
C PRO A 150 -11.59 16.43 7.12
N GLU A 151 -12.56 17.30 6.83
CA GLU A 151 -12.46 18.34 5.80
C GLU A 151 -11.24 19.25 5.98
N PHE A 152 -10.93 19.64 7.21
CA PHE A 152 -9.76 20.49 7.52
C PHE A 152 -8.41 19.80 7.23
N LEU A 153 -8.37 18.47 7.14
CA LEU A 153 -7.19 17.69 6.73
C LEU A 153 -7.16 17.44 5.23
N MET A 154 -8.32 17.30 4.57
CA MET A 154 -8.37 17.13 3.11
C MET A 154 -8.18 18.44 2.35
N ASN A 155 -8.61 19.57 2.92
CA ASN A 155 -8.54 20.87 2.28
C ASN A 155 -8.08 21.97 3.26
N PRO A 156 -6.86 21.87 3.83
CA PRO A 156 -6.39 22.82 4.85
C PRO A 156 -6.33 24.27 4.35
N ASN A 157 -6.13 24.47 3.05
CA ASN A 157 -6.01 25.80 2.43
C ASN A 157 -7.28 26.27 1.71
N GLY A 158 -8.34 25.45 1.64
CA GLY A 158 -9.57 25.80 0.91
C GLY A 158 -9.48 25.76 -0.63
N ASN A 159 -8.38 25.26 -1.19
CA ASN A 159 -8.12 25.27 -2.65
C ASN A 159 -8.55 23.99 -3.38
N VAL A 160 -8.87 22.93 -2.64
CA VAL A 160 -9.25 21.63 -3.23
C VAL A 160 -10.75 21.63 -3.58
N PRO A 161 -11.15 21.26 -4.81
CA PRO A 161 -12.55 21.10 -5.18
C PRO A 161 -13.31 20.10 -4.30
N ASP A 162 -14.55 20.44 -3.91
CA ASP A 162 -15.42 19.62 -3.05
C ASP A 162 -15.63 18.18 -3.53
N ILE A 163 -15.61 17.95 -4.84
CA ILE A 163 -15.77 16.60 -5.39
C ILE A 163 -14.56 15.71 -5.08
N LEU A 164 -13.36 16.30 -5.07
CA LEU A 164 -12.13 15.59 -4.74
C LEU A 164 -12.06 15.31 -3.23
N THR A 165 -12.51 16.25 -2.39
CA THR A 165 -12.53 16.03 -0.93
C THR A 165 -13.53 14.96 -0.49
N LYS A 166 -14.55 14.65 -1.29
CA LYS A 166 -15.53 13.60 -0.96
C LYS A 166 -15.17 12.22 -1.48
N VAL A 167 -14.59 12.15 -2.68
CA VAL A 167 -14.37 10.87 -3.38
C VAL A 167 -12.94 10.37 -3.21
N PHE A 168 -11.96 11.25 -3.01
CA PHE A 168 -10.55 10.88 -3.03
C PHE A 168 -10.14 10.13 -1.75
N SER A 169 -9.68 8.89 -1.89
CA SER A 169 -9.27 8.08 -0.75
C SER A 169 -7.86 8.49 -0.25
N PRO A 170 -7.69 8.71 1.07
CA PRO A 170 -6.39 9.03 1.68
C PRO A 170 -5.28 8.00 1.39
N SER A 171 -5.64 6.76 1.06
CA SER A 171 -4.69 5.70 0.70
C SER A 171 -3.80 6.05 -0.50
N VAL A 172 -4.29 6.87 -1.44
CA VAL A 172 -3.50 7.33 -2.59
C VAL A 172 -2.39 8.28 -2.14
N SER A 173 -2.70 9.14 -1.19
CA SER A 173 -1.75 10.10 -0.61
C SER A 173 -0.71 9.38 0.25
N VAL A 174 -1.12 8.31 0.93
CA VAL A 174 -0.20 7.37 1.58
C VAL A 174 0.75 6.73 0.56
N LEU A 175 0.24 6.22 -0.57
CA LEU A 175 1.06 5.63 -1.65
C LEU A 175 2.05 6.66 -2.24
N PHE A 176 1.58 7.88 -2.49
CA PHE A 176 2.43 8.94 -3.04
C PHE A 176 3.58 9.27 -2.08
N LEU A 177 3.26 9.54 -0.81
CA LEU A 177 4.27 9.89 0.18
C LEU A 177 5.21 8.72 0.48
N SER A 178 4.71 7.49 0.49
CA SER A 178 5.53 6.30 0.72
C SER A 178 6.52 6.07 -0.42
N SER A 179 6.12 6.37 -1.65
CA SER A 179 6.99 6.34 -2.83
C SER A 179 8.11 7.36 -2.73
N VAL A 180 7.79 8.60 -2.35
CA VAL A 180 8.79 9.67 -2.13
C VAL A 180 9.78 9.28 -1.01
N LEU A 181 9.26 8.81 0.13
CA LEU A 181 10.09 8.38 1.27
C LEU A 181 10.97 7.19 0.91
N SER A 182 10.47 6.24 0.12
CA SER A 182 11.23 5.08 -0.33
C SER A 182 12.40 5.46 -1.23
N VAL A 183 12.15 6.29 -2.24
CA VAL A 183 13.20 6.77 -3.15
C VAL A 183 14.25 7.58 -2.39
N ALA A 184 13.81 8.51 -1.54
CA ALA A 184 14.72 9.30 -0.72
C ALA A 184 15.53 8.43 0.24
N GLY A 185 14.88 7.45 0.89
CA GLY A 185 15.51 6.51 1.82
C GLY A 185 16.59 5.65 1.16
N VAL A 186 16.28 5.06 -0.01
CA VAL A 186 17.25 4.30 -0.81
C VAL A 186 18.41 5.18 -1.23
N MET A 187 18.12 6.38 -1.74
CA MET A 187 19.15 7.30 -2.20
C MET A 187 20.11 7.68 -1.07
N VAL A 188 19.58 8.07 0.10
CA VAL A 188 20.39 8.39 1.27
C VAL A 188 21.20 7.19 1.73
N TYR A 189 20.58 6.01 1.80
CA TYR A 189 21.27 4.78 2.19
C TYR A 189 22.43 4.44 1.25
N CYS A 190 22.20 4.47 -0.06
CA CYS A 190 23.21 4.19 -1.07
C CYS A 190 24.33 5.24 -1.04
N LEU A 191 24.02 6.53 -0.89
CA LEU A 191 25.04 7.58 -0.79
C LEU A 191 25.93 7.43 0.46
N ILE A 192 25.36 7.00 1.58
CA ILE A 192 26.14 6.72 2.80
C ILE A 192 27.03 5.49 2.62
N ARG A 193 26.52 4.45 1.95
CA ARG A 193 27.24 3.19 1.73
C ARG A 193 28.34 3.30 0.67
N ASN A 194 28.11 4.09 -0.38
CA ASN A 194 28.99 4.23 -1.55
C ASN A 194 29.98 5.38 -1.42
N ARG A 195 30.54 5.62 -0.22
CA ARG A 195 31.56 6.66 -0.04
C ARG A 195 32.77 6.37 -0.94
N GLY A 196 32.91 7.13 -2.02
CA GLY A 196 33.99 6.99 -3.00
C GLY A 196 33.57 6.48 -4.39
N MET A 197 32.31 6.09 -4.59
CA MET A 197 31.81 5.66 -5.91
C MET A 197 31.32 6.86 -6.75
N PRO A 198 31.59 6.89 -8.07
CA PRO A 198 31.15 8.01 -8.92
C PRO A 198 29.62 8.05 -9.10
N PHE A 199 29.08 9.26 -9.15
CA PHE A 199 27.69 9.53 -9.53
C PHE A 199 27.48 9.27 -11.04
N PRO A 200 26.33 8.73 -11.49
CA PRO A 200 25.09 8.42 -10.75
C PRO A 200 25.02 7.01 -10.16
N GLY A 201 25.98 6.12 -10.44
CA GLY A 201 25.97 4.73 -9.96
C GLY A 201 25.78 4.63 -8.44
N ALA A 202 26.33 5.56 -7.67
CA ALA A 202 26.23 5.59 -6.21
C ALA A 202 24.82 5.77 -5.61
N THR A 203 23.76 6.04 -6.39
CA THR A 203 22.45 6.47 -5.86
C THR A 203 21.41 5.35 -5.73
N HIS A 204 21.48 4.30 -6.55
CA HIS A 204 20.40 3.30 -6.66
C HIS A 204 20.84 1.88 -6.30
N GLY A 205 22.12 1.69 -5.98
CA GLY A 205 22.70 0.39 -5.67
C GLY A 205 24.13 0.54 -5.18
N TYR A 206 24.78 -0.56 -4.85
CA TYR A 206 26.14 -0.61 -4.32
C TYR A 206 26.81 -1.94 -4.70
N MET A 207 28.14 -2.00 -4.61
CA MET A 207 28.88 -3.25 -4.81
C MET A 207 28.85 -4.09 -3.53
N MET A 208 28.67 -5.41 -3.67
CA MET A 208 28.83 -6.35 -2.58
C MET A 208 29.48 -7.65 -3.03
N PRO A 209 30.12 -8.39 -2.11
CA PRO A 209 30.64 -9.73 -2.40
C PRO A 209 29.51 -10.67 -2.84
N VAL A 210 29.76 -11.46 -3.88
CA VAL A 210 28.77 -12.42 -4.42
C VAL A 210 28.31 -13.41 -3.35
N ALA A 211 29.23 -13.83 -2.48
CA ALA A 211 28.96 -14.74 -1.36
C ALA A 211 27.92 -14.21 -0.36
N ASP A 212 27.79 -12.89 -0.22
CA ASP A 212 26.89 -12.26 0.75
C ASP A 212 25.47 -12.04 0.20
N VAL A 213 25.25 -12.21 -1.11
CA VAL A 213 23.99 -11.88 -1.79
C VAL A 213 22.84 -12.75 -1.28
N GLY A 214 23.04 -14.07 -1.20
CA GLY A 214 21.99 -15.02 -0.84
C GLY A 214 21.43 -14.86 0.58
N GLY A 215 22.18 -14.24 1.49
CA GLY A 215 21.75 -13.95 2.87
C GLY A 215 21.22 -12.52 3.08
N SER A 216 21.21 -11.70 2.02
CA SER A 216 20.94 -10.27 2.10
C SER A 216 19.66 -9.90 1.36
N PHE A 217 18.95 -8.88 1.87
CA PHE A 217 17.76 -8.34 1.20
C PHE A 217 18.14 -7.38 0.06
N VAL A 218 18.69 -7.94 -1.01
CA VAL A 218 19.17 -7.23 -2.20
C VAL A 218 18.78 -7.95 -3.47
N TRP A 219 18.70 -7.19 -4.56
CA TRP A 219 18.53 -7.72 -5.89
C TRP A 219 19.78 -7.48 -6.74
N PRO A 220 20.36 -8.51 -7.36
CA PRO A 220 21.37 -8.36 -8.40
C PRO A 220 20.88 -7.41 -9.50
N SER A 221 21.67 -6.37 -9.77
CA SER A 221 21.43 -5.43 -10.88
C SER A 221 22.23 -5.78 -12.13
N GLU A 222 23.16 -6.73 -12.01
CA GLU A 222 24.00 -7.22 -13.09
C GLU A 222 23.86 -8.75 -13.21
N ASP A 223 24.08 -9.24 -14.41
CA ASP A 223 24.12 -10.65 -14.77
C ASP A 223 25.24 -10.88 -15.79
N ILE A 224 25.88 -12.04 -15.76
CA ILE A 224 26.89 -12.42 -16.75
C ILE A 224 26.20 -13.27 -17.81
N ARG A 225 26.13 -12.74 -19.03
CA ARG A 225 25.58 -13.44 -20.20
C ARG A 225 26.62 -13.44 -21.30
N ASP A 226 26.92 -14.62 -21.83
CA ASP A 226 27.96 -14.81 -22.86
C ASP A 226 29.34 -14.23 -22.45
N GLY A 227 29.67 -14.30 -21.15
CA GLY A 227 30.93 -13.76 -20.60
C GLY A 227 30.98 -12.23 -20.48
N VAL A 228 29.88 -11.53 -20.74
CA VAL A 228 29.78 -10.07 -20.64
C VAL A 228 28.86 -9.69 -19.48
N ARG A 229 29.30 -8.72 -18.66
CA ARG A 229 28.45 -8.10 -17.64
C ARG A 229 27.34 -7.31 -18.32
N THR A 230 26.10 -7.70 -18.07
CA THR A 230 24.90 -7.07 -18.60
C THR A 230 24.01 -6.62 -17.47
N ARG A 231 23.33 -5.48 -17.62
CA ARG A 231 22.37 -5.02 -16.63
C ARG A 231 21.14 -5.91 -16.67
N CYS A 232 20.75 -6.45 -15.53
CA CYS A 232 19.55 -7.26 -15.42
C CYS A 232 18.35 -6.40 -15.04
N GLN A 233 17.16 -6.78 -15.48
CA GLN A 233 15.94 -6.35 -14.80
C GLN A 233 15.88 -7.03 -13.43
N ILE A 234 15.09 -6.48 -12.50
CA ILE A 234 14.90 -7.05 -11.15
C ILE A 234 14.60 -8.56 -11.32
N PRO A 235 15.50 -9.44 -10.87
CA PRO A 235 15.37 -10.88 -11.06
C PRO A 235 14.30 -11.45 -10.13
N ASP A 236 13.69 -12.56 -10.53
CA ASP A 236 12.86 -13.37 -9.63
C ASP A 236 13.76 -14.04 -8.59
N ASP A 237 13.26 -14.20 -7.35
CA ASP A 237 14.05 -14.73 -6.23
C ASP A 237 14.65 -16.12 -6.55
N GLU A 238 13.94 -16.95 -7.33
CA GLU A 238 14.40 -18.27 -7.78
C GLU A 238 15.62 -18.21 -8.71
N SER A 239 15.79 -17.10 -9.43
CA SER A 239 16.88 -16.89 -10.40
C SER A 239 18.14 -16.28 -9.79
N VAL A 240 18.06 -15.74 -8.56
CA VAL A 240 19.19 -15.12 -7.86
C VAL A 240 20.35 -16.10 -7.65
N PRO A 241 20.15 -17.36 -7.19
CA PRO A 241 21.25 -18.32 -7.04
C PRO A 241 21.98 -18.62 -8.36
N ASP A 242 21.24 -18.65 -9.48
CA ASP A 242 21.82 -18.87 -10.80
C ASP A 242 22.67 -17.70 -11.27
N ILE A 243 22.28 -16.45 -10.95
CA ILE A 243 23.08 -15.26 -11.22
C ILE A 243 24.38 -15.30 -10.40
N CYS A 244 24.29 -15.60 -9.09
CA CYS A 244 25.46 -15.73 -8.23
C CYS A 244 26.45 -16.77 -8.76
N ARG A 245 25.96 -17.95 -9.15
CA ARG A 245 26.79 -19.01 -9.72
C ARG A 245 27.53 -18.55 -10.99
N ARG A 246 26.87 -17.80 -11.89
CA ARG A 246 27.53 -17.28 -13.10
C ARG A 246 28.66 -16.30 -12.80
N PHE A 247 28.52 -15.50 -11.74
CA PHE A 247 29.60 -14.63 -11.26
C PHE A 247 30.78 -15.42 -10.68
N GLU A 248 30.50 -16.45 -9.87
CA GLU A 248 31.52 -17.35 -9.32
C GLU A 248 32.29 -18.09 -10.43
N GLU A 249 31.59 -18.61 -11.44
CA GLU A 249 32.19 -19.28 -12.60
C GLU A 249 33.07 -18.35 -13.45
N ALA A 250 32.74 -17.05 -13.49
CA ALA A 250 33.53 -16.03 -14.16
C ALA A 250 34.73 -15.53 -13.33
N GLY A 251 34.87 -15.97 -12.08
CA GLY A 251 35.92 -15.51 -11.16
C GLY A 251 35.71 -14.09 -10.64
N GLU A 252 34.48 -13.59 -10.67
CA GLU A 252 34.12 -12.24 -10.24
C GLU A 252 33.66 -12.28 -8.78
N GLU A 253 34.36 -11.58 -7.90
CA GLU A 253 34.09 -11.60 -6.45
C GLU A 253 33.00 -10.62 -6.03
N GLU A 254 32.75 -9.58 -6.83
CA GLU A 254 31.80 -8.50 -6.51
C GLU A 254 30.74 -8.30 -7.60
N ILE A 255 29.52 -8.04 -7.13
CA ILE A 255 28.35 -7.78 -7.96
C ILE A 255 27.66 -6.48 -7.54
N TYR A 256 27.16 -5.73 -8.51
CA TYR A 256 26.36 -4.54 -8.26
C TYR A 256 24.93 -4.92 -7.94
N VAL A 257 24.42 -4.45 -6.80
CA VAL A 257 23.10 -4.81 -6.28
C VAL A 257 22.26 -3.59 -5.94
N THR A 258 20.94 -3.75 -5.96
CA THR A 258 19.97 -2.76 -5.46
C THR A 258 19.34 -3.26 -4.16
N PRO A 259 19.26 -2.45 -3.10
CA PRO A 259 18.62 -2.88 -1.86
C PRO A 259 17.13 -3.12 -2.06
N MET A 260 16.61 -4.20 -1.48
CA MET A 260 15.17 -4.46 -1.44
C MET A 260 14.52 -3.50 -0.42
N VAL A 261 13.60 -2.66 -0.89
CA VAL A 261 12.94 -1.65 -0.05
C VAL A 261 11.78 -2.28 0.72
N PRO A 262 11.73 -2.16 2.06
CA PRO A 262 10.60 -2.65 2.85
C PRO A 262 9.47 -1.64 2.73
N PHE A 263 8.68 -1.71 1.67
CA PHE A 263 7.74 -0.64 1.30
C PHE A 263 6.61 -0.42 2.32
N ILE A 264 6.32 -1.42 3.16
CA ILE A 264 5.34 -1.30 4.26
C ILE A 264 5.79 -0.27 5.29
N LEU A 265 7.10 -0.14 5.57
CA LEU A 265 7.59 0.83 6.54
C LEU A 265 7.35 2.28 6.09
N PRO A 266 7.77 2.71 4.88
CA PRO A 266 7.38 4.00 4.32
C PRO A 266 5.87 4.21 4.32
N MET A 267 5.05 3.23 3.97
CA MET A 267 3.59 3.36 4.04
C MET A 267 3.06 3.59 5.46
N ALA A 268 3.59 2.91 6.47
CA ALA A 268 3.21 3.13 7.86
C ALA A 268 3.59 4.55 8.33
N ILE A 269 4.77 5.05 7.97
CA ILE A 269 5.19 6.43 8.26
C ILE A 269 4.29 7.42 7.52
N SER A 270 4.00 7.17 6.24
CA SER A 270 3.13 8.01 5.43
C SER A 270 1.71 8.07 5.97
N LEU A 271 1.15 6.96 6.46
CA LEU A 271 -0.15 6.95 7.12
C LEU A 271 -0.18 7.91 8.31
N ILE A 272 0.83 7.84 9.19
CA ILE A 272 0.92 8.73 10.35
C ILE A 272 1.03 10.19 9.89
N LEU A 273 1.85 10.48 8.89
CA LEU A 273 2.00 11.84 8.37
C LEU A 273 0.70 12.36 7.74
N VAL A 274 -0.02 11.54 6.98
CA VAL A 274 -1.30 11.89 6.37
C VAL A 274 -2.37 12.16 7.45
N LEU A 275 -2.40 11.37 8.51
CA LEU A 275 -3.32 11.59 9.65
C LEU A 275 -3.01 12.86 10.46
N LEU A 276 -1.75 13.32 10.44
CA LEU A 276 -1.31 14.50 11.21
C LEU A 276 -1.36 15.80 10.40
N ILE A 277 -0.98 15.73 9.11
CA ILE A 277 -0.73 16.89 8.26
C ILE A 277 -1.85 17.06 7.22
N GLY A 278 -2.59 15.99 6.91
CA GLY A 278 -3.66 15.99 5.93
C GLY A 278 -3.25 15.35 4.60
N ASP A 279 -3.87 15.76 3.50
CA ASP A 279 -3.63 15.20 2.18
C ASP A 279 -2.52 15.95 1.41
N PRO A 280 -1.26 15.47 1.41
CA PRO A 280 -0.16 16.15 0.72
C PRO A 280 -0.30 16.09 -0.80
N LEU A 281 -0.98 15.07 -1.34
CA LEU A 281 -1.09 14.89 -2.78
C LEU A 281 -2.05 15.92 -3.36
N LEU A 282 -3.23 16.07 -2.76
CA LEU A 282 -4.20 17.09 -3.15
C LEU A 282 -3.64 18.51 -2.95
N SER A 283 -2.87 18.73 -1.88
CA SER A 283 -2.20 20.01 -1.62
C SER A 283 -1.15 20.41 -2.66
N VAL A 284 -0.58 19.44 -3.39
CA VAL A 284 0.38 19.71 -4.48
C VAL A 284 -0.33 19.85 -5.83
N LEU A 285 -1.48 19.20 -5.99
CA LEU A 285 -2.26 19.20 -7.24
C LEU A 285 -3.19 20.42 -7.39
N CYS A 286 -3.53 21.11 -6.29
CA CYS A 286 -4.48 22.23 -6.25
C CYS A 286 -3.85 23.46 -5.59
#